data_AF-A0A520YYQ7-F1
#
_entry.id   AF-A0A520YYQ7-F1
#
_cell.length_a   1.000
_cell.length_b   1.000
_cell.length_c   1.000
_cell.angle_alpha   90.00
_cell.angle_beta   90.00
_cell.angle_gamma   90.00
#
_symmetry.space_group_name_H-M   'P 1'
#
loop_
_entity.id
_entity.type
_entity.pdbx_description
1 polymer ?
#
loop_
_entity_poly.entity_id
_entity_poly.type
_entity_poly.pdbx_seq_one_letter_code
_entity_poly.pdbx_strand_id
1 'polypeptide(L)' 'MNITDVDNNAFLGFTAGVAVYNTGHSHNQIVSAINNQADFYNLLRIELAENLSAICSGPYTKKSSSETWRRICRGYI' A
#
# COMPACT_ATOMS: atom_id res chain seq x y z
N MET A 1 14.25 -14.80 -0.45
CA MET A 1 13.05 -14.65 0.40
C MET A 1 13.08 -15.73 1.47
N ASN A 2 13.76 -15.48 2.58
CA ASN A 2 13.92 -16.45 3.66
C ASN A 2 12.86 -16.17 4.75
N ILE A 3 12.17 -17.20 5.21
CA ILE A 3 11.22 -17.14 6.33
C ILE A 3 11.76 -18.08 7.41
N THR A 4 11.77 -17.61 8.64
CA THR A 4 12.23 -18.40 9.79
C THR A 4 11.05 -18.69 10.71
N ASP A 5 10.89 -19.95 11.10
CA ASP A 5 9.90 -20.34 12.10
C ASP A 5 10.43 -20.13 13.53
N VAL A 6 9.60 -20.46 14.52
CA VAL A 6 9.95 -20.34 15.95
C VAL A 6 11.06 -21.31 16.39
N ASP A 7 11.32 -22.35 15.58
CA ASP A 7 12.32 -23.38 15.82
C ASP A 7 13.65 -23.10 15.08
N ASN A 8 13.78 -21.92 14.46
CA ASN A 8 14.92 -21.47 13.65
C ASN A 8 15.13 -22.24 12.33
N ASN A 9 14.12 -22.95 11.82
CA ASN A 9 14.18 -23.52 10.48
C ASN A 9 14.02 -22.40 9.44
N ALA A 10 14.91 -22.40 8.43
CA ALA A 10 14.90 -21.44 7.35
C ALA A 10 14.19 -22.02 6.11
N PHE A 11 13.19 -21.31 5.61
CA PHE A 11 12.40 -21.70 4.45
C PHE A 11 12.52 -20.69 3.32
N LEU A 12 12.69 -21.19 2.09
CA LEU A 12 12.63 -20.37 0.89
C LEU A 12 11.17 -20.19 0.45
N GLY A 13 10.67 -18.96 0.53
CA GLY A 13 9.30 -18.63 0.16
C GLY A 13 9.13 -18.48 -1.36
N PHE A 14 8.72 -19.56 -2.05
CA PHE A 14 8.48 -19.56 -3.50
C PHE A 14 7.09 -19.04 -3.92
N THR A 15 6.16 -18.93 -2.97
CA THR A 15 4.75 -18.62 -3.27
C THR A 15 4.38 -17.15 -3.13
N ALA A 16 5.35 -16.30 -2.76
CA ALA A 16 5.10 -14.89 -2.46
C ALA A 16 3.98 -14.67 -1.41
N GLY A 17 3.74 -15.63 -0.50
CA GLY A 17 2.69 -15.53 0.51
C GLY A 17 1.31 -15.55 -0.12
N VAL A 18 1.11 -16.47 -1.07
CA VAL A 18 -0.06 -16.49 -1.95
C VAL A 18 -0.15 -15.21 -2.79
N ALA A 19 0.96 -14.85 -3.46
CA ALA A 19 1.08 -13.71 -4.37
C ALA A 19 0.82 -12.32 -3.75
N VAL A 20 1.12 -12.14 -2.47
CA VAL A 20 0.85 -10.88 -1.74
C VAL A 20 2.10 -10.00 -1.58
N TYR A 21 3.26 -10.55 -1.21
CA TYR A 21 4.42 -9.74 -0.79
C TYR A 21 5.48 -9.55 -1.88
N ASN A 22 5.12 -8.98 -3.03
CA ASN A 22 6.04 -8.77 -4.16
C ASN A 22 7.33 -7.98 -3.82
N THR A 23 7.32 -7.12 -2.79
CA THR A 23 8.48 -6.36 -2.29
C THR A 23 9.33 -7.14 -1.28
N GLY A 24 8.93 -8.35 -0.90
CA GLY A 24 9.57 -9.16 0.13
C GLY A 24 8.92 -9.01 1.51
N HIS A 25 9.18 -10.00 2.38
CA HIS A 25 8.65 -10.02 3.74
C HIS A 25 9.34 -8.95 4.59
N SER A 26 8.57 -8.21 5.39
CA SER A 26 9.06 -7.20 6.34
C SER A 26 9.99 -6.14 5.72
N HIS A 27 9.62 -5.63 4.54
CA HIS A 27 10.39 -4.60 3.84
C HIS A 27 10.46 -3.29 4.65
N ASN A 28 11.67 -2.85 5.03
CA ASN A 28 11.91 -1.74 5.97
C ASN A 28 11.14 -0.45 5.64
N GLN A 29 11.10 -0.05 4.36
CA GLN A 29 10.37 1.15 3.94
C GLN A 29 8.85 1.03 4.16
N ILE A 30 8.28 -0.17 3.98
CA ILE A 30 6.85 -0.43 4.14
C ILE A 30 6.50 -0.42 5.64
N VAL A 31 7.31 -1.08 6.46
CA VAL A 31 7.12 -1.10 7.92
C VAL A 31 7.17 0.33 8.48
N SER A 32 8.16 1.13 8.05
CA SER A 32 8.28 2.53 8.45
C SER A 32 7.07 3.38 8.01
N ALA A 33 6.62 3.23 6.76
CA ALA A 33 5.44 3.94 6.27
C ALA A 33 4.16 3.58 7.03
N ILE A 34 3.96 2.31 7.38
CA ILE A 34 2.82 1.86 8.21
C ILE A 34 2.87 2.53 9.59
N ASN A 35 4.03 2.54 10.24
CA ASN A 35 4.20 3.15 11.56
C ASN A 35 3.93 4.66 11.52
N ASN A 36 4.47 5.38 10.52
CA ASN A 36 4.28 6.82 10.38
C ASN A 36 2.82 7.21 10.10
N GLN A 37 2.08 6.33 9.43
CA GLN A 37 0.69 6.58 9.02
C GLN A 37 -0.32 6.29 10.14
N ALA A 38 0.07 5.57 11.20
CA ALA A 38 -0.83 5.12 12.26
C ALA A 38 -1.59 6.28 12.94
N ASP A 39 -1.05 7.50 12.89
CA ASP A 39 -1.61 8.67 13.57
C ASP A 39 -2.46 9.59 12.67
N PHE A 40 -2.49 9.45 11.33
CA PHE A 40 -3.25 10.38 10.46
C PHE A 40 -3.76 9.79 9.13
N TYR A 41 -5.07 9.65 8.94
CA TYR A 41 -5.64 8.72 7.93
C TYR A 41 -5.98 9.23 6.52
N ASN A 42 -6.02 10.54 6.25
CA ASN A 42 -6.85 11.04 5.13
C ASN A 42 -6.11 11.43 3.83
N LEU A 43 -4.89 11.98 3.88
CA LEU A 43 -4.22 12.46 2.66
C LEU A 43 -3.67 11.34 1.78
N LEU A 44 -3.04 10.32 2.36
CA LEU A 44 -2.49 9.19 1.60
C LEU A 44 -3.55 8.41 0.79
N ARG A 45 -4.82 8.45 1.22
CA ARG A 45 -5.92 7.81 0.47
C ARG A 45 -6.19 8.48 -0.87
N ILE A 46 -6.02 9.81 -0.94
CA ILE A 46 -6.18 10.58 -2.18
C ILE A 46 -5.05 10.19 -3.13
N GLU A 47 -3.81 10.26 -2.65
CA GLU A 47 -2.63 9.91 -3.43
C GLU A 47 -2.67 8.47 -3.95
N LEU A 48 -3.07 7.51 -3.11
CA LEU A 48 -3.24 6.12 -3.51
C LEU A 48 -4.27 5.96 -4.64
N ALA A 49 -5.41 6.65 -4.55
CA ALA A 49 -6.45 6.57 -5.57
C ALA A 49 -5.98 7.14 -6.93
N GLU A 50 -5.12 8.15 -6.91
CA GLU A 50 -4.53 8.72 -8.13
C GLU A 50 -3.48 7.81 -8.73
N ASN A 51 -2.58 7.27 -7.90
CA ASN A 51 -1.56 6.32 -8.33
C ASN A 51 -2.18 5.07 -8.96
N LEU A 52 -3.25 4.53 -8.37
CA LEU A 52 -4.00 3.41 -8.94
C LEU A 52 -4.66 3.79 -10.27
N SER A 53 -5.25 4.98 -10.36
CA SER A 53 -5.88 5.44 -11.61
C SER A 53 -4.86 5.59 -12.74
N ALA A 54 -3.63 6.00 -12.44
CA ALA A 54 -2.56 6.17 -13.40
C ALA A 54 -2.01 4.84 -13.96
N ILE A 55 -1.94 3.78 -13.14
CA ILE A 55 -1.42 2.47 -13.57
C ILE A 55 -2.50 1.58 -14.21
N CYS A 56 -3.78 1.79 -13.90
CA CYS A 56 -4.86 0.98 -14.43
C CYS A 56 -5.10 1.29 -15.92
N SER A 57 -4.96 0.27 -16.78
CA SER A 57 -5.19 0.39 -18.22
C SER A 57 -6.66 0.68 -18.59
N GLY A 58 -6.84 1.26 -19.78
CA GLY A 58 -8.15 1.51 -20.40
C GLY A 58 -8.35 2.97 -20.82
N PRO A 59 -9.17 3.25 -21.85
CA PRO A 59 -9.28 4.57 -22.46
C PRO A 59 -10.23 5.53 -21.72
N TYR A 60 -10.83 5.10 -20.61
CA TYR A 60 -11.84 5.87 -19.90
C TYR A 60 -11.30 6.41 -18.58
N THR A 61 -11.70 7.64 -18.25
CA THR A 61 -11.42 8.25 -16.95
C THR A 61 -11.91 7.35 -15.82
N LYS A 62 -10.99 6.92 -14.96
CA LYS A 62 -11.32 6.12 -13.79
C LYS A 62 -12.07 6.99 -12.79
N LYS A 63 -13.20 6.50 -12.29
CA LYS A 63 -13.93 7.13 -11.19
C LYS A 63 -13.17 6.87 -9.90
N SER A 64 -12.23 7.74 -9.56
CA SER A 64 -11.59 7.77 -8.25
C SER A 64 -12.32 8.78 -7.36
N SER A 65 -12.46 8.46 -6.07
CA SER A 65 -13.05 9.37 -5.09
C SER A 65 -12.10 10.49 -4.65
N SER A 66 -10.92 10.60 -5.28
CA SER A 66 -9.85 11.54 -4.93
C SER A 66 -10.32 13.00 -5.00
N GLU A 67 -11.10 13.39 -6.01
CA GLU A 67 -11.68 14.73 -6.15
C GLU A 67 -12.65 15.06 -5.00
N THR A 68 -13.48 14.10 -4.62
CA THR A 68 -14.45 14.23 -3.52
C THR A 68 -13.73 14.36 -2.19
N TRP A 69 -12.73 13.51 -1.95
CA TRP A 69 -11.93 13.55 -0.73
C TRP A 69 -11.05 14.81 -0.66
N ARG A 70 -10.56 15.35 -1.78
CA ARG A 70 -9.90 16.67 -1.81
C ARG A 70 -10.82 17.79 -1.35
N ARG A 71 -12.11 17.75 -1.73
CA ARG A 71 -13.08 18.76 -1.31
C ARG A 71 -13.40 18.66 0.18
N ILE A 72 -13.51 17.43 0.71
CA ILE A 72 -13.74 17.19 2.14
C ILE A 72 -12.52 17.60 2.95
N CYS A 73 -11.32 17.17 2.55
CA CYS A 73 -10.08 17.46 3.28
C CYS A 73 -9.67 18.94 3.21
N ARG A 74 -10.04 19.69 2.16
CA ARG A 74 -9.78 21.14 2.05
C ARG A 74 -10.42 21.99 3.15
N GLY A 75 -11.41 21.46 3.89
CA GLY A 75 -11.99 22.11 5.08
C GLY A 75 -11.36 21.68 6.41
N TYR A 76 -10.37 20.79 6.39
CA TYR A 76 -9.68 20.21 7.56
C TYR A 76 -8.18 20.54 7.61
N ILE A 77 -7.69 21.38 6.69
CA ILE A 77 -6.33 21.97 6.67
C ILE A 77 -6.51 23.48 6.84
#